data_AF-A0A532U1A8-F1
#
_entry.id   AF-A0A532U1A8-F1
#
_cell.length_a   1.000
_cell.length_b   1.000
_cell.length_c   1.000
_cell.angle_alpha   90.00
_cell.angle_beta   90.00
_cell.angle_gamma   90.00
#
_symmetry.space_group_name_H-M   'P 1'
#
loop_
_entity.id
_entity.type
_entity.pdbx_description
1 polymer ?
#
loop_
_entity_poly.entity_id
_entity_poly.type
_entity_poly.pdbx_seq_one_letter_code
_entity_poly.pdbx_strand_id
1 'polypeptide(L)'
;MVVIVNGPVMGRGNEELGGRLLGSFLNKLSFWKAAEKVIFYNEGVKLLAEGSPYLANLTLLQEGGVELLACGTCLEYFQLQDKIKVGKVSSMDEIVNTIAQADKVVTI
;
A
#
# COMPACT_ATOMS: atom_id res chain seq x y z
N MET A 1 9.75 -0.17 10.14
CA MET A 1 10.16 -0.18 8.70
C MET A 1 9.06 0.42 7.83
N VAL A 2 9.42 0.96 6.67
CA VAL A 2 8.47 1.44 5.65
C VAL A 2 8.44 0.48 4.47
N VAL A 3 7.24 0.13 4.00
CA VAL A 3 7.04 -0.68 2.79
C VAL A 3 6.46 0.19 1.69
N ILE A 4 6.94 0.00 0.46
CA ILE A 4 6.41 0.65 -0.72
C ILE A 4 5.75 -0.41 -1.60
N VAL A 5 4.49 -0.18 -1.97
CA VAL A 5 3.72 -0.99 -2.92
C VAL A 5 3.47 -0.13 -4.16
N ASN A 6 4.13 -0.47 -5.26
CA ASN A 6 4.10 0.34 -6.48
C ASN A 6 3.25 -0.25 -7.62
N GLY A 7 2.61 -1.39 -7.38
CA GLY A 7 1.82 -2.12 -8.36
C GLY A 7 0.71 -2.96 -7.72
N PRO A 8 -0.17 -3.55 -8.54
CA PRO A 8 -1.31 -4.33 -8.06
C PRO A 8 -0.95 -5.78 -7.69
N VAL A 9 0.29 -6.21 -7.96
CA VAL A 9 0.81 -7.55 -7.71
C VAL A 9 2.23 -7.45 -7.15
N MET A 10 2.69 -8.47 -6.42
CA MET A 10 4.04 -8.52 -5.87
C MET A 10 5.02 -9.15 -6.86
N GLY A 11 6.11 -8.45 -7.15
CA GLY A 11 7.14 -8.91 -8.10
C GLY A 11 6.75 -8.76 -9.58
N ARG A 12 7.51 -9.41 -10.47
CA ARG A 12 7.29 -9.38 -11.92
C ARG A 12 7.17 -10.82 -12.44
N GLY A 13 6.15 -11.08 -13.26
CA GLY A 13 5.90 -12.42 -13.79
C GLY A 13 4.40 -12.67 -13.94
N ASN A 14 3.97 -13.88 -13.59
CA ASN A 14 2.56 -14.26 -13.65
C ASN A 14 1.71 -13.45 -12.64
N GLU A 15 0.68 -12.77 -13.12
CA GLU A 15 -0.15 -11.87 -12.31
C GLU A 15 -0.98 -12.60 -11.24
N GLU A 16 -1.51 -13.78 -11.54
CA GLU A 16 -2.28 -14.57 -10.59
C GLU A 16 -1.40 -14.97 -9.38
N LEU A 17 -0.18 -15.43 -9.67
CA LEU A 17 0.80 -15.73 -8.64
C LEU A 17 1.20 -14.47 -7.87
N GLY A 18 1.54 -13.38 -8.56
CA GLY A 18 1.92 -12.11 -7.93
C GLY A 18 0.81 -11.55 -7.02
N GLY A 19 -0.45 -11.72 -7.40
CA GLY A 19 -1.60 -11.37 -6.57
C GLY A 19 -1.72 -12.26 -5.33
N ARG A 20 -1.52 -13.57 -5.45
CA ARG A 20 -1.48 -14.48 -4.29
C ARG A 20 -0.34 -14.14 -3.33
N LEU A 21 0.83 -13.82 -3.87
CA LEU A 21 2.00 -13.40 -3.10
C LEU A 21 1.73 -12.10 -2.34
N LEU A 22 1.15 -11.09 -3.00
CA LEU A 22 0.81 -9.82 -2.36
C LEU A 22 -0.18 -10.01 -1.21
N GLY A 23 -1.26 -10.78 -1.40
CA GLY A 23 -2.23 -11.05 -0.34
C GLY A 23 -1.61 -11.79 0.85
N SER A 24 -0.73 -12.77 0.59
CA SER A 24 0.02 -13.47 1.64
C SER A 24 0.95 -12.51 2.39
N PHE A 25 1.66 -11.64 1.65
CA PHE A 25 2.56 -10.65 2.23
C PHE A 25 1.83 -9.67 3.15
N LEU A 26 0.73 -9.04 2.69
CA LEU A 26 -0.04 -8.08 3.50
C LEU A 26 -0.57 -8.71 4.78
N ASN A 27 -1.07 -9.95 4.71
CA ASN A 27 -1.50 -10.72 5.88
C ASN A 27 -0.38 -10.93 6.90
N LYS A 28 0.79 -11.37 6.43
CA LYS A 28 1.93 -11.60 7.32
C LYS A 28 2.50 -10.29 7.85
N LEU A 29 2.50 -9.22 7.06
CA LEU A 29 2.95 -7.91 7.48
C LEU A 29 2.15 -7.40 8.69
N SER A 30 0.82 -7.61 8.68
CA SER A 30 -0.06 -7.29 9.82
C SER A 30 0.24 -8.17 11.03
N PHE A 31 0.32 -9.49 10.84
CA PHE A 31 0.55 -10.44 11.93
C PHE A 31 1.87 -10.18 12.68
N TRP A 32 2.96 -9.90 11.95
CA TRP A 32 4.28 -9.67 12.53
C TRP A 32 4.49 -8.22 13.00
N LYS A 33 3.53 -7.31 12.75
CA LYS A 33 3.62 -5.87 13.05
C LYS A 33 4.95 -5.26 12.58
N ALA A 34 5.38 -5.67 11.38
CA ALA A 34 6.75 -5.43 10.94
C ALA A 34 6.93 -4.08 10.21
N ALA A 35 5.83 -3.37 9.91
CA ALA A 35 5.85 -2.05 9.27
C ALA A 35 5.11 -1.02 10.11
N GLU A 36 5.62 0.21 10.08
CA GLU A 36 4.95 1.39 10.67
C GLU A 36 4.10 2.10 9.62
N LYS A 37 4.60 2.16 8.38
CA LYS A 37 3.88 2.78 7.25
C LYS A 37 4.00 1.94 5.99
N VAL A 38 2.95 1.97 5.17
CA VAL A 38 2.94 1.42 3.82
C VAL A 38 2.55 2.52 2.84
N ILE A 39 3.40 2.75 1.85
CA ILE A 39 3.21 3.77 0.81
C ILE A 39 2.72 3.09 -0.45
N PHE A 40 1.65 3.64 -1.02
CA PHE A 40 1.06 3.20 -2.28
C PHE A 40 1.20 4.33 -3.31
N TYR A 41 1.86 4.05 -4.43
CA TYR A 41 1.92 4.95 -5.56
C TYR A 41 1.82 4.17 -6.88
N ASN A 42 1.70 4.91 -7.98
CA ASN A 42 1.41 4.35 -9.30
C ASN A 42 0.18 3.44 -9.21
N GLU A 43 0.21 2.24 -9.81
CA GLU A 43 -0.94 1.33 -9.79
C GLU A 43 -1.21 0.72 -8.40
N GLY A 44 -0.27 0.82 -7.45
CA GLY A 44 -0.47 0.37 -6.08
C GLY A 44 -1.65 1.05 -5.38
N VAL A 45 -2.00 2.30 -5.75
CA VAL A 45 -3.14 3.01 -5.15
C VAL A 45 -4.49 2.34 -5.44
N LYS A 46 -4.57 1.52 -6.50
CA LYS A 46 -5.78 0.76 -6.85
C LYS A 46 -6.15 -0.24 -5.74
N LEU A 47 -5.17 -0.70 -4.97
CA LEU A 47 -5.37 -1.68 -3.89
C LEU A 47 -6.16 -1.11 -2.70
N LEU A 48 -6.14 0.22 -2.53
CA LEU A 48 -6.82 0.93 -1.46
C LEU A 48 -8.28 1.25 -1.81
N ALA A 49 -8.68 1.06 -3.07
CA ALA A 49 -9.98 1.46 -3.60
C ALA A 49 -11.00 0.32 -3.68
N GLU A 50 -12.26 0.68 -3.90
CA GLU A 50 -13.36 -0.24 -4.15
C GLU A 50 -13.01 -1.29 -5.22
N GLY A 51 -13.42 -2.54 -4.98
CA GLY A 51 -13.15 -3.66 -5.87
C GLY A 51 -11.79 -4.32 -5.67
N SER A 52 -10.91 -3.78 -4.82
CA SER A 52 -9.67 -4.45 -4.44
C SER A 52 -9.96 -5.72 -3.61
N PRO A 53 -9.38 -6.88 -3.97
CA PRO A 53 -9.54 -8.10 -3.20
C PRO A 53 -8.77 -8.08 -1.87
N TYR A 54 -7.96 -7.05 -1.62
CA TYR A 54 -7.09 -6.95 -0.45
C TYR A 54 -7.60 -5.97 0.61
N LEU A 55 -8.79 -5.38 0.44
CA LEU A 55 -9.33 -4.39 1.38
C LEU A 55 -9.38 -4.92 2.82
N ALA A 56 -9.80 -6.16 3.02
CA ALA A 56 -9.81 -6.76 4.36
C ALA A 56 -8.40 -6.85 4.98
N ASN A 57 -7.38 -7.20 4.20
CA ASN A 57 -6.01 -7.29 4.69
C ASN A 57 -5.45 -5.89 5.04
N LEU A 58 -5.78 -4.90 4.21
CA LEU A 58 -5.34 -3.51 4.39
C LEU A 58 -6.07 -2.84 5.57
N THR A 59 -7.36 -3.12 5.77
CA THR A 59 -8.09 -2.68 6.97
C THR A 59 -7.42 -3.23 8.23
N LEU A 60 -7.11 -4.53 8.27
CA LEU A 60 -6.43 -5.14 9.42
C LEU A 60 -5.03 -4.53 9.68
N LEU A 61 -4.30 -4.14 8.63
CA LEU A 61 -3.05 -3.39 8.79
C LEU A 61 -3.30 -2.03 9.47
N GLN A 62 -4.28 -1.27 8.96
CA GLN A 62 -4.60 0.05 9.48
C GLN A 62 -5.10 -0.01 10.94
N GLU A 63 -5.99 -0.95 11.26
CA GLU A 63 -6.47 -1.19 12.63
C GLU A 63 -5.33 -1.66 13.56
N GLY A 64 -4.33 -2.33 12.99
CA GLY A 64 -3.10 -2.71 13.68
C GLY A 64 -2.14 -1.55 13.96
N GLY A 65 -2.47 -0.33 13.56
CA GLY A 65 -1.68 0.89 13.77
C GLY A 65 -0.70 1.22 12.63
N VAL A 66 -0.78 0.51 11.50
CA VAL A 66 0.06 0.81 10.33
C VAL A 66 -0.57 1.95 9.52
N GLU A 67 0.17 3.03 9.28
CA GLU A 67 -0.32 4.11 8.43
C GLU A 67 -0.24 3.72 6.94
N LEU A 68 -1.35 3.80 6.21
CA LEU A 68 -1.37 3.56 4.76
C LEU A 68 -1.45 4.90 4.02
N LEU A 69 -0.42 5.21 3.23
CA LEU A 69 -0.28 6.47 2.49
C LEU A 69 -0.59 6.25 1.01
N ALA A 70 -1.58 6.96 0.46
CA ALA A 70 -1.95 6.89 -0.94
C ALA A 70 -1.46 8.13 -1.70
N CYS A 71 -0.64 7.96 -2.74
CA CYS A 71 -0.20 9.07 -3.58
C CYS A 71 -1.39 9.80 -4.22
N GLY A 72 -1.61 11.06 -3.83
CA GLY A 72 -2.75 11.86 -4.30
C GLY A 72 -2.79 12.06 -5.81
N THR A 73 -1.64 12.34 -6.45
CA THR A 73 -1.54 12.48 -7.91
C THR A 73 -1.93 11.19 -8.64
N CYS A 74 -1.59 10.02 -8.09
CA CYS A 74 -1.98 8.73 -8.69
C CYS A 74 -3.48 8.48 -8.53
N LEU A 75 -4.06 8.81 -7.36
CA LEU A 75 -5.51 8.70 -7.15
C LEU A 75 -6.30 9.60 -8.09
N GLU A 76 -5.83 10.83 -8.32
CA GLU A 76 -6.41 11.76 -9.29
C GLU A 76 -6.33 11.20 -10.70
N TYR A 77 -5.15 10.75 -11.14
CA TYR A 77 -4.94 10.16 -12.46
C TYR A 77 -5.86 8.96 -12.74
N PHE A 78 -6.04 8.06 -11.77
CA PHE A 78 -6.93 6.90 -11.90
C PHE A 78 -8.40 7.18 -11.54
N GLN A 79 -8.76 8.42 -11.18
CA GLN A 79 -10.12 8.81 -10.78
C GLN A 79 -10.66 7.97 -9.61
N LEU A 80 -9.82 7.80 -8.58
CA LEU A 80 -10.07 6.97 -7.39
C LEU A 80 -10.19 7.76 -6.07
N GLN A 81 -10.10 9.09 -6.10
CA GLN A 81 -10.09 9.93 -4.89
C GLN A 81 -11.29 9.67 -3.96
N ASP A 82 -12.49 9.51 -4.52
CA ASP A 82 -13.71 9.24 -3.73
C ASP A 82 -14.01 7.73 -3.57
N LYS A 83 -13.10 6.86 -4.04
CA LYS A 83 -13.30 5.40 -4.08
C LYS A 83 -12.40 4.64 -3.11
N ILE A 84 -11.41 5.30 -2.52
CA ILE A 84 -10.56 4.72 -1.47
C ILE A 84 -11.41 4.33 -0.27
N LYS A 85 -11.21 3.11 0.22
CA LYS A 85 -11.91 2.53 1.37
C LYS A 85 -11.01 2.46 2.61
N VAL A 86 -9.70 2.52 2.42
CA VAL A 86 -8.68 2.44 3.48
C VAL A 86 -7.49 3.33 3.12
N GLY A 87 -6.75 3.76 4.15
CA GLY A 87 -5.62 4.68 4.03
C GLY A 87 -6.01 6.15 3.95
N LYS A 88 -4.99 7.01 3.91
CA LYS A 88 -5.13 8.46 3.76
C LYS A 88 -4.42 8.95 2.50
N VAL A 89 -4.97 9.98 1.88
CA VAL A 89 -4.32 10.67 0.76
C VAL A 89 -3.06 11.37 1.27
N SER A 90 -1.96 11.23 0.53
CA SER A 90 -0.63 11.75 0.83
C SER A 90 -0.11 12.58 -0.35
N SER A 91 0.82 13.48 -0.06
CA SER A 91 1.61 14.21 -1.05
C SER A 91 2.98 13.57 -1.29
N MET A 92 3.69 14.03 -2.32
CA MET A 92 5.08 13.61 -2.55
C MET A 92 6.01 14.09 -1.42
N ASP A 93 5.76 15.26 -0.83
CA ASP A 93 6.55 15.75 0.31
C ASP A 93 6.43 14.82 1.53
N GLU A 94 5.22 14.36 1.86
CA GLU A 94 5.00 13.40 2.95
C GLU A 94 5.65 12.03 2.64
N ILE A 95 5.60 11.59 1.38
CA ILE A 95 6.26 10.35 0.93
C ILE A 95 7.78 10.46 1.09
N VAL A 96 8.40 11.53 0.58
CA VAL A 96 9.85 11.75 0.68
C VAL A 96 10.28 11.86 2.13
N ASN A 97 9.55 12.63 2.94
CA ASN A 97 9.84 12.75 4.36
C ASN A 97 9.73 11.40 5.10
N THR A 98 8.69 10.62 4.79
CA THR A 98 8.51 9.27 5.35
C THR A 98 9.67 8.34 4.98
N ILE A 99 10.10 8.35 3.72
CA ILE A 99 11.23 7.54 3.25
C ILE A 99 12.54 7.99 3.92
N ALA A 100 12.77 9.30 4.03
CA ALA A 100 13.98 9.88 4.60
C ALA A 100 14.13 9.61 6.11
N GLN A 101 13.02 9.47 6.83
CA GLN A 101 12.99 9.18 8.26
C GLN A 101 13.01 7.68 8.59
N ALA A 102 12.88 6.79 7.60
CA ALA A 102 12.78 5.36 7.84
C ALA A 102 14.15 4.70 8.01
N ASP A 103 14.31 3.87 9.05
CA ASP A 103 15.52 3.04 9.23
C ASP A 103 15.72 2.02 8.10
N LYS A 104 14.61 1.59 7.49
CA LYS A 104 14.59 0.61 6.41
C LYS A 104 13.38 0.83 5.51
N VAL A 105 13.64 0.84 4.21
CA VAL A 105 12.63 0.91 3.15
C VAL A 105 12.71 -0.35 2.31
N VAL A 106 11.56 -0.97 2.07
CA VAL A 106 11.42 -2.16 1.21
C VAL A 106 10.38 -1.88 0.15
N THR A 107 10.75 -2.02 -1.12
CA THR A 107 9.82 -1.89 -2.25
C THR A 107 9.44 -3.27 -2.74
N ILE A 108 8.14 -3.50 -2.93
CA ILE A 108 7.57 -4.75 -3.42
C ILE A 108 6.72 -4.55 -4.67
#